data_AF-T1D0H6-F1
#
_entry.id   AF-T1D0H6-F1
#
_cell.length_a   1.000
_cell.length_b   1.000
_cell.length_c   1.000
_cell.angle_alpha   90.00
_cell.angle_beta   90.00
_cell.angle_gamma   90.00
#
_symmetry.space_group_name_H-M   'P 1'
#
loop_
_entity.id
_entity.type
_entity.pdbx_description
1 polymer ?
#
loop_
_entity_poly.entity_id
_entity_poly.type
_entity_poly.pdbx_seq_one_letter_code
_entity_poly.pdbx_strand_id
1 'polypeptide(L)'
;CESVTMVGDRGMIKTEQIADLDEEKFYYITATTKAQMETLLKQHVIQMELFTEKLCEIEHEGIRYILRKNPVREKEIEASRNKKVEKIRNIV
;
A
#
# COMPACT_ATOMS: atom_id res chain seq x y z
N CYS A 1 12.52 19.55 20.20
CA CYS A 1 11.33 18.71 19.94
C CYS A 1 11.73 17.62 18.97
N GLU A 2 11.50 16.36 19.33
CA GLU A 2 11.62 15.24 18.40
C GLU A 2 10.38 15.22 17.51
N SER A 3 10.55 15.10 16.21
CA SER A 3 9.45 14.93 15.26
C SER A 3 8.88 13.52 15.42
N VAL A 4 7.58 13.41 15.71
CA VAL A 4 6.89 12.11 15.86
C VAL A 4 6.20 11.72 14.55
N THR A 5 6.34 10.46 14.13
CA THR A 5 5.61 9.89 12.98
C THR A 5 4.78 8.71 13.42
N MET A 6 3.47 8.80 13.23
CA MET A 6 2.52 7.72 13.47
C MET A 6 2.51 6.77 12.27
N VAL A 7 2.57 5.46 12.51
CA VAL A 7 2.50 4.45 11.44
C VAL A 7 1.35 3.51 11.75
N GLY A 8 0.37 3.45 10.86
CA GLY A 8 -0.83 2.63 11.01
C GLY A 8 -1.17 1.84 9.75
N ASP A 9 -1.78 0.67 9.93
CA ASP A 9 -2.38 -0.07 8.81
C ASP A 9 -3.72 0.57 8.40
N ARG A 10 -4.31 0.06 7.32
CA ARG A 10 -5.54 0.55 6.73
C ARG A 10 -6.64 0.71 7.78
N GLY A 11 -7.14 1.93 7.91
CA GLY A 11 -8.25 2.27 8.82
C GLY A 11 -7.84 2.52 10.26
N MET A 12 -6.55 2.40 10.62
CA MET A 12 -6.04 2.75 11.95
C MET A 12 -5.99 4.27 12.17
N ILE A 13 -5.71 5.03 11.10
CA ILE A 13 -5.69 6.50 11.11
C ILE A 13 -6.83 6.98 10.22
N LYS A 14 -7.91 7.48 10.83
CA LYS A 14 -9.09 7.99 10.13
C LYS A 14 -8.92 9.46 9.76
N THR A 15 -9.70 9.93 8.78
CA THR A 15 -9.66 11.33 8.32
C THR A 15 -9.83 12.35 9.44
N GLU A 16 -10.72 12.09 10.40
CA GLU A 16 -10.92 12.96 11.57
C GLU A 16 -9.63 13.09 12.40
N GLN A 17 -8.93 11.97 12.63
CA GLN A 17 -7.70 11.94 13.40
C GLN A 17 -6.51 12.56 12.64
N ILE A 18 -6.56 12.61 11.31
CA ILE A 18 -5.52 13.26 10.51
C ILE A 18 -5.50 14.77 10.78
N ALA A 19 -6.66 15.39 10.99
CA ALA A 19 -6.75 16.81 11.34
C ALA A 19 -6.12 17.08 12.71
N ASP A 20 -6.44 16.25 13.71
CA ASP A 20 -5.86 16.35 15.06
C ASP A 20 -4.33 16.19 15.04
N LEU A 21 -3.80 15.29 14.20
CA LEU A 21 -2.36 15.07 14.05
C LEU A 21 -1.66 16.29 13.44
N ASP A 22 -2.30 17.01 12.52
CA ASP A 22 -1.73 18.21 11.91
C ASP A 22 -1.62 19.36 12.92
N GLU A 23 -2.62 19.53 13.79
CA GLU A 23 -2.61 20.52 14.88
C GLU A 23 -1.43 20.31 15.84
N GLU A 24 -1.13 19.04 16.16
CA GLU A 24 -0.02 18.63 17.01
C GLU A 24 1.34 18.54 16.27
N LYS A 25 1.36 18.87 14.96
CA LYS A 25 2.53 18.79 14.07
C LYS A 25 3.15 17.39 14.00
N PHE A 26 2.31 16.36 14.06
CA PHE A 26 2.71 14.97 13.91
C PHE A 26 2.58 14.51 12.45
N TYR A 27 3.54 13.71 12.01
CA TYR A 27 3.49 13.07 10.70
C TYR A 27 2.74 11.74 10.78
N TYR A 28 2.24 11.25 9.65
CA TYR A 28 1.63 9.92 9.58
C TYR A 28 1.97 9.18 8.30
N ILE A 29 1.98 7.85 8.41
CA ILE A 29 2.02 6.91 7.30
C ILE A 29 0.85 5.95 7.49
N THR A 30 0.00 5.85 6.47
CA THR A 30 -1.17 4.97 6.47
C THR A 30 -1.30 4.23 5.14
N ALA A 31 -1.91 3.06 5.17
CA ALA A 31 -2.11 2.25 3.98
C ALA A 31 -3.31 2.73 3.15
N THR A 32 -3.12 2.87 1.85
CA THR A 32 -4.19 3.14 0.89
C THR A 32 -5.18 1.97 0.80
N THR A 33 -6.46 2.27 0.59
CA THR A 33 -7.48 1.25 0.33
C THR A 33 -7.35 0.67 -1.08
N LYS A 34 -7.88 -0.54 -1.29
CA LYS A 34 -7.91 -1.15 -2.64
C LYS A 34 -8.65 -0.25 -3.65
N ALA A 35 -9.79 0.31 -3.26
CA ALA A 35 -10.59 1.18 -4.13
C ALA A 35 -9.83 2.46 -4.52
N GLN A 36 -9.16 3.11 -3.56
CA GLN A 36 -8.30 4.26 -3.85
C GLN A 36 -7.15 3.88 -4.79
N MET A 37 -6.49 2.74 -4.55
CA MET A 37 -5.41 2.27 -5.42
C MET A 37 -5.89 1.99 -6.84
N GLU A 38 -7.05 1.36 -7.02
CA GLU A 38 -7.66 1.13 -8.33
C GLU A 38 -7.97 2.44 -9.06
N THR A 39 -8.44 3.46 -8.34
CA THR A 39 -8.69 4.80 -8.91
C THR A 39 -7.39 5.45 -9.38
N LEU A 40 -6.33 5.44 -8.56
CA LEU A 40 -5.03 6.02 -8.90
C LEU A 40 -4.38 5.33 -10.10
N LEU A 41 -4.55 4.01 -10.24
CA LEU A 41 -4.11 3.27 -11.43
C LEU A 41 -4.91 3.67 -12.68
N LYS A 42 -6.24 3.74 -12.57
CA LYS A 42 -7.11 4.14 -13.70
C LYS A 42 -6.82 5.56 -14.18
N GLN A 43 -6.55 6.46 -13.25
CA GLN A 43 -6.18 7.85 -13.54
C GLN A 43 -4.73 7.99 -14.02
N HIS A 44 -3.95 6.90 -14.07
CA HIS A 44 -2.53 6.90 -14.42
C HIS A 44 -1.65 7.77 -13.51
N VAL A 45 -2.14 8.07 -12.30
CA VAL A 45 -1.37 8.75 -11.25
C VAL A 45 -0.27 7.82 -10.74
N ILE A 46 -0.60 6.55 -10.55
CA ILE A 46 0.35 5.48 -10.24
C ILE A 46 0.38 4.51 -11.41
N GLN A 47 1.58 4.11 -11.85
CA GLN A 47 1.76 3.04 -12.83
C GLN A 47 2.29 1.77 -12.16
N MET A 48 1.96 0.60 -12.73
CA MET A 48 2.35 -0.70 -12.17
C MET A 48 3.87 -0.90 -12.14
N GLU A 49 4.58 -0.27 -13.08
CA GLU A 49 6.02 -0.30 -13.25
C GLU A 49 6.76 0.37 -12.07
N LEU A 50 6.08 1.23 -11.31
CA LEU A 50 6.64 1.86 -10.10
C LEU A 50 6.76 0.87 -8.93
N PHE A 51 6.06 -0.26 -8.97
CA PHE A 51 6.18 -1.30 -7.95
C PHE A 51 7.40 -2.17 -8.20
N THR A 52 8.58 -1.62 -7.86
CA THR A 52 9.86 -2.33 -7.96
C THR A 52 10.30 -2.90 -6.60
N GLU A 53 11.41 -3.64 -6.57
CA GLU A 53 12.01 -4.09 -5.31
C GLU A 53 12.55 -2.92 -4.46
N LYS A 54 12.94 -1.83 -5.13
CA LYS A 54 13.40 -0.59 -4.50
C LYS A 54 12.19 0.25 -4.11
N LEU A 55 12.37 1.07 -3.09
CA LEU A 55 11.36 2.04 -2.68
C LEU A 55 11.20 3.08 -3.80
N CYS A 56 9.97 3.29 -4.23
CA CYS A 56 9.61 4.33 -5.18
C CYS A 56 8.64 5.30 -4.50
N GLU A 57 8.72 6.57 -4.89
CA GLU A 57 7.91 7.62 -4.30
C GLU A 57 7.38 8.53 -5.38
N ILE A 58 6.12 8.93 -5.23
CA ILE A 58 5.50 9.95 -6.08
C ILE A 58 4.69 10.90 -5.21
N GLU A 59 4.41 12.09 -5.72
CA GLU A 59 3.51 13.05 -5.10
C GLU A 59 2.34 13.35 -6.03
N HIS A 60 1.13 13.39 -5.49
CA HIS A 60 -0.06 13.79 -6.21
C HIS A 60 -1.02 14.50 -5.25
N GLU A 61 -1.49 15.70 -5.63
CA GLU A 61 -2.39 16.53 -4.83
C GLU A 61 -1.92 16.75 -3.37
N GLY A 62 -0.61 16.93 -3.18
CA GLY A 62 0.00 17.12 -1.86
C GLY A 62 0.10 15.85 -1.01
N ILE A 63 -0.24 14.68 -1.57
CA ILE A 63 -0.09 13.38 -0.91
C ILE A 63 1.12 12.66 -1.49
N ARG A 64 2.06 12.27 -0.62
CA ARG A 64 3.22 11.45 -0.97
C ARG A 64 2.86 9.96 -0.88
N TYR A 65 2.90 9.27 -2.00
CA TYR A 65 2.71 7.82 -2.06
C TYR A 65 4.06 7.12 -2.06
N ILE A 66 4.20 6.13 -1.17
CA ILE A 66 5.38 5.28 -1.06
C ILE A 66 5.01 3.89 -1.58
N LEU A 67 5.69 3.47 -2.64
CA LEU A 67 5.39 2.27 -3.41
C LEU A 67 6.55 1.29 -3.36
N ARG A 68 6.24 0.00 -3.18
CA ARG A 68 7.21 -1.08 -3.23
C ARG A 68 6.53 -2.40 -3.53
N LYS A 69 7.18 -3.25 -4.33
CA LYS A 69 6.81 -4.66 -4.48
C LYS A 69 7.19 -5.42 -3.22
N ASN A 70 6.21 -6.04 -2.56
CA ASN A 70 6.46 -6.87 -1.37
C ASN A 70 6.90 -8.29 -1.78
N PRO A 71 8.18 -8.68 -1.57
CA PRO A 71 8.68 -9.98 -2.01
C PRO A 71 8.12 -11.16 -1.21
N VAL A 72 7.69 -10.93 0.04
CA VAL A 72 7.03 -11.96 0.86
C VAL A 72 5.65 -12.25 0.27
N ARG A 73 4.90 -11.19 -0.03
CA ARG A 73 3.55 -11.30 -0.60
C ARG A 73 3.56 -11.96 -1.97
N GLU A 74 4.57 -11.70 -2.79
CA GLU A 74 4.76 -12.37 -4.08
C GLU A 74 4.87 -13.90 -3.91
N LYS A 75 5.75 -14.36 -3.02
CA LYS A 75 5.94 -15.79 -2.75
C LYS A 75 4.68 -16.45 -2.19
N GLU A 76 3.93 -15.75 -1.33
CA GLU A 76 2.65 -16.24 -0.80
C GLU A 76 1.62 -16.48 -1.92
N ILE A 77 1.52 -15.54 -2.86
CA ILE A 77 0.59 -15.63 -3.98
C ILE A 77 1.00 -16.78 -4.91
N GLU A 78 2.29 -16.92 -5.20
CA GLU A 78 2.83 -18.01 -6.01
C GLU A 78 2.54 -19.38 -5.37
N ALA A 79 2.83 -19.54 -4.08
CA ALA A 79 2.57 -20.78 -3.35
C ALA A 79 1.07 -21.11 -3.31
N SER A 80 0.21 -20.12 -3.11
CA SER A 80 -1.25 -20.29 -3.14
C SER A 80 -1.74 -20.74 -4.51
N ARG A 81 -1.18 -20.19 -5.59
CA ARG A 81 -1.49 -20.61 -6.96
C ARG A 81 -1.05 -22.05 -7.23
N ASN A 82 0.17 -22.42 -6.86
CA ASN A 82 0.70 -23.77 -7.09
C ASN A 82 -0.14 -24.83 -6.37
N LYS A 83 -0.52 -24.57 -5.11
CA LYS A 83 -1.44 -25.45 -4.35
C LYS A 83 -2.79 -25.66 -5.05
N LYS A 84 -3.36 -24.61 -5.66
CA LYS A 84 -4.61 -24.72 -6.42
C LYS A 84 -4.45 -25.57 -7.68
N VAL A 85 -3.33 -25.39 -8.40
CA VAL A 85 -3.02 -26.17 -9.62
C VAL A 85 -2.81 -27.63 -9.28
N GLU A 86 -2.03 -27.96 -8.25
CA GLU A 86 -1.82 -29.33 -7.78
C GLU A 86 -3.14 -30.00 -7.38
N LYS A 87 -4.01 -29.27 -6.67
CA LYS A 87 -5.33 -29.78 -6.30
C LYS A 87 -6.17 -30.15 -7.52
N ILE A 88 -6.15 -29.35 -8.58
CA ILE A 88 -6.89 -29.64 -9.82
C ILE A 88 -6.26 -30.84 -10.55
N ARG A 89 -4.92 -30.90 -10.62
CA ARG A 89 -4.21 -32.02 -11.26
C ARG A 89 -4.47 -33.37 -10.60
N ASN A 90 -4.70 -33.40 -9.28
CA ASN A 90 -5.01 -34.63 -8.55
C ASN A 90 -6.49 -35.05 -8.63
N ILE A 91 -7.36 -34.24 -9.25
CA ILE A 91 -8.78 -34.54 -9.47
C ILE A 91 -9.01 -35.16 -10.86
N VAL A 92 -8.10 -34.91 -11.80
CA VAL A 92 -8.09 -35.51 -13.15
C VAL A 92 -7.25 -36.77 -13.15
#